data_AF-A0A1Y5TZF9-F1
#
_entry.id   AF-A0A1Y5TZF9-F1
#
_cell.length_a   1.000
_cell.length_b   1.000
_cell.length_c   1.000
_cell.angle_alpha   90.00
_cell.angle_beta   90.00
_cell.angle_gamma   90.00
#
_symmetry.space_group_name_H-M   'P 1'
#
loop_
_entity.id
_entity.type
_entity.pdbx_description
1 polymer ?
#
loop_
_entity_poly.entity_id
_entity_poly.type
_entity_poly.pdbx_seq_one_letter_code
_entity_poly.pdbx_strand_id
1 'polypeptide(L)'
;MSAFPIIRNLGGRDAVLEKLRACDTAASAVRTIDAMRMWEAPGRRGIPGWAILALMRIAETEGIAYRAADFDFDPPAVREEAA
;
A
#
# COMPACT_ATOMS: atom_id res chain seq x y z
N MET A 1 -4.79 -12.92 1.85
CA MET A 1 -4.81 -11.51 2.27
C MET A 1 -4.86 -10.64 1.03
N SER A 2 -5.86 -9.77 0.89
CA SER A 2 -5.94 -8.79 -0.21
C SER A 2 -5.05 -7.60 0.12
N ALA A 3 -4.04 -7.34 -0.71
CA ALA A 3 -3.16 -6.18 -0.61
C ALA A 3 -2.90 -5.62 -2.00
N PHE A 4 -2.70 -4.31 -2.10
CA PHE A 4 -2.39 -3.63 -3.35
C PHE A 4 -1.13 -4.23 -4.01
N PRO A 5 -1.08 -4.42 -5.34
CA PRO A 5 0.08 -5.00 -6.01
C PRO A 5 1.40 -4.29 -5.69
N ILE A 6 1.40 -2.96 -5.56
CA ILE A 6 2.60 -2.19 -5.21
C ILE A 6 3.20 -2.63 -3.86
N ILE A 7 2.38 -3.00 -2.88
CA ILE A 7 2.85 -3.47 -1.58
C ILE A 7 3.60 -4.79 -1.72
N ARG A 8 3.12 -5.69 -2.60
CA ARG A 8 3.82 -6.95 -2.89
C ARG A 8 5.17 -6.70 -3.57
N ASN A 9 5.19 -5.80 -4.54
CA ASN A 9 6.41 -5.44 -5.27
C ASN A 9 7.47 -4.81 -4.36
N LEU A 10 7.05 -4.09 -3.32
CA LEU A 10 7.93 -3.47 -2.32
C LEU A 10 8.37 -4.43 -1.19
N GLY A 11 8.17 -5.74 -1.34
CA GLY A 11 8.58 -6.75 -0.35
C GLY A 11 7.54 -7.04 0.72
N GLY A 12 6.29 -6.60 0.53
CA GLY A 12 5.18 -6.84 1.43
C GLY A 12 4.98 -5.74 2.47
N ARG A 13 3.96 -5.93 3.31
CA ARG A 13 3.48 -4.95 4.29
C ARG A 13 4.59 -4.50 5.25
N ASP A 14 5.33 -5.44 5.83
CA ASP A 14 6.32 -5.13 6.88
C ASP A 14 7.53 -4.38 6.32
N ALA A 15 7.97 -4.72 5.11
CA ALA A 15 9.03 -4.01 4.42
C ALA A 15 8.62 -2.55 4.09
N VAL A 16 7.40 -2.36 3.58
CA VAL A 16 6.84 -1.01 3.34
C VAL A 16 6.76 -0.21 4.63
N LEU A 17 6.35 -0.84 5.73
CA LEU A 17 6.27 -0.22 7.05
C LEU A 17 7.62 0.26 7.57
N GLU A 18 8.64 -0.58 7.47
CA GLU A 18 10.00 -0.24 7.88
C GLU A 18 10.54 0.96 7.08
N LYS A 19 10.32 0.94 5.76
CA LYS A 19 10.73 2.03 4.85
C LYS A 19 9.98 3.34 5.12
N LEU A 20 8.68 3.28 5.40
CA LEU A 20 7.90 4.46 5.80
C LEU A 20 8.44 5.06 7.10
N ARG A 21 8.75 4.24 8.11
CA ARG A 21 9.36 4.71 9.37
C ARG A 21 10.73 5.33 9.17
N ALA A 22 11.56 4.77 8.28
CA ALA A 22 12.88 5.31 7.95
C ALA A 22 12.81 6.68 7.23
N CYS A 23 11.70 6.97 6.54
CA CYS A 23 11.50 8.24 5.85
C CYS A 23 10.95 9.35 6.77
N ASP A 24 10.54 9.05 8.01
CA ASP A 24 9.69 9.93 8.80
C ASP A 24 10.42 10.92 9.72
N THR A 25 9.99 12.18 9.64
CA THR A 25 9.97 13.14 10.75
C THR A 25 8.67 12.95 11.55
N ALA A 26 8.58 13.44 12.80
CA ALA A 26 7.47 13.15 13.73
C ALA A 26 6.03 13.36 13.17
N ALA A 27 5.82 14.33 12.26
CA ALA A 27 4.52 14.61 11.63
C ALA A 27 4.08 13.56 10.59
N SER A 28 4.98 12.65 10.26
CA SER A 28 4.84 11.70 9.18
C SER A 28 4.60 10.27 9.74
N ALA A 29 5.05 10.02 10.99
CA ALA A 29 4.73 8.81 11.77
C ALA A 29 3.21 8.64 12.02
N VAL A 30 2.49 9.75 12.22
CA VAL A 30 1.01 9.76 12.32
C VAL A 30 0.38 9.27 11.01
N ARG A 31 0.95 9.66 9.86
CA ARG A 31 0.48 9.24 8.54
C ARG A 31 0.79 7.76 8.30
N THR A 32 1.94 7.27 8.74
CA THR A 32 2.27 5.84 8.68
C THR A 32 1.23 4.99 9.44
N ILE A 33 0.82 5.41 10.64
CA ILE A 33 -0.25 4.73 11.41
C ILE A 33 -1.62 4.86 10.74
N ASP A 34 -1.94 6.01 10.14
CA ASP A 34 -3.18 6.18 9.40
C ASP A 34 -3.23 5.33 8.12
N ALA A 35 -2.11 5.19 7.39
CA ALA A 35 -2.01 4.27 6.24
C ALA A 35 -2.35 2.84 6.66
N MET A 36 -1.81 2.42 7.81
CA MET A 36 -2.08 1.10 8.39
C MET A 36 -3.55 0.88 8.69
N ARG A 37 -4.19 1.83 9.37
CA ARG A 37 -5.63 1.76 9.70
C ARG A 37 -6.49 1.74 8.44
N MET A 38 -6.05 2.42 7.39
CA MET A 38 -6.77 2.47 6.12
C MET A 38 -6.70 1.17 5.32
N TRP A 39 -5.60 0.45 5.40
CA TRP A 39 -5.45 -0.86 4.75
C TRP A 39 -6.20 -1.98 5.46
N GLU A 40 -6.45 -1.83 6.76
CA GLU A 40 -7.18 -2.80 7.59
C GLU A 40 -8.69 -2.50 7.68
N ALA A 41 -9.14 -1.32 7.24
CA ALA A 41 -10.54 -0.91 7.32
C ALA A 41 -11.41 -1.71 6.32
N PRO A 42 -12.37 -2.54 6.81
CA PRO A 42 -13.30 -3.24 5.94
C PRO A 42 -14.15 -2.23 5.15
N GLY A 43 -14.14 -2.34 3.82
CA GLY A 43 -15.03 -1.56 2.95
C GLY A 43 -14.45 -0.28 2.32
N ARG A 44 -13.19 0.10 2.61
CA ARG A 44 -12.53 1.17 1.84
C ARG A 44 -11.94 0.61 0.55
N ARG A 45 -12.45 1.09 -0.60
CA ARG A 45 -12.08 0.62 -1.95
C ARG A 45 -10.84 1.31 -2.56
N GLY A 46 -10.13 2.16 -1.82
CA GLY A 46 -9.03 2.93 -2.41
C GLY A 46 -7.98 3.43 -1.42
N ILE A 47 -6.76 3.59 -1.94
CA ILE A 47 -5.63 4.23 -1.25
C ILE A 47 -5.83 5.75 -1.29
N PRO A 48 -5.61 6.49 -0.19
CA PRO A 48 -5.55 7.95 -0.23
C PRO A 48 -4.43 8.43 -1.13
N GLY A 49 -4.63 9.57 -1.80
CA GLY A 49 -3.60 10.16 -2.68
C GLY A 49 -2.25 10.35 -2.00
N TRP A 50 -2.21 10.76 -0.73
CA TRP A 50 -0.93 10.93 -0.01
C TRP A 50 -0.19 9.60 0.24
N ALA A 51 -0.92 8.49 0.43
CA ALA A 51 -0.33 7.17 0.64
C ALA A 51 0.18 6.59 -0.69
N ILE A 52 -0.50 6.90 -1.81
CA ILE A 52 0.02 6.61 -3.16
C ILE A 52 1.37 7.32 -3.36
N LEU A 53 1.45 8.63 -3.06
CA LEU A 53 2.69 9.40 -3.17
C LEU A 53 3.82 8.84 -2.29
N ALA A 54 3.50 8.38 -1.07
CA ALA A 54 4.49 7.77 -0.19
C ALA A 54 5.03 6.44 -0.77
N LEU A 55 4.15 5.60 -1.31
CA LEU A 55 4.53 4.33 -1.95
C LEU A 55 5.33 4.55 -3.24
N MET A 56 4.98 5.55 -4.06
CA MET A 56 5.75 5.95 -5.24
C MET A 56 7.16 6.38 -4.86
N ARG A 57 7.31 7.21 -3.82
CA ARG A 57 8.62 7.65 -3.34
C ARG A 57 9.49 6.50 -2.84
N ILE A 58 8.91 5.53 -2.15
CA ILE A 58 9.63 4.31 -1.73
C ILE A 58 10.08 3.53 -2.97
N ALA A 59 9.18 3.29 -3.92
CA ALA A 59 9.51 2.57 -5.14
C ALA A 59 10.64 3.26 -5.94
N GLU A 60 10.60 4.59 -6.06
CA GLU A 60 11.68 5.38 -6.68
C GLU A 60 13.01 5.23 -5.95
N THR A 61 13.00 5.25 -4.61
CA THR A 61 14.21 5.08 -3.79
C THR A 61 14.82 3.69 -3.97
N GLU A 62 13.99 2.67 -4.18
CA GLU A 62 14.41 1.28 -4.39
C GLU A 62 14.71 0.94 -5.86
N GLY A 63 14.47 1.88 -6.80
CA GLY A 63 14.57 1.62 -8.23
C GLY A 63 13.53 0.63 -8.76
N ILE A 64 12.40 0.49 -8.07
CA ILE A 64 11.29 -0.41 -8.44
C ILE A 64 10.32 0.33 -9.34
N ALA A 65 10.11 -0.20 -10.54
CA ALA A 65 9.10 0.32 -11.46
C ALA A 65 7.68 0.06 -10.92
N TYR A 66 6.79 1.01 -11.14
CA TYR A 66 5.38 0.91 -10.79
C TYR A 66 4.49 1.43 -11.94
N ARG A 67 3.23 1.01 -11.95
CA ARG A 67 2.17 1.45 -12.88
C ARG A 67 0.89 1.81 -12.12
N ALA A 68 -0.01 2.55 -12.76
CA ALA A 68 -1.28 2.95 -12.15
C ALA A 68 -2.08 1.77 -11.56
N ALA A 69 -2.12 0.65 -12.28
CA ALA A 69 -2.79 -0.58 -11.84
C ALA A 69 -2.23 -1.18 -10.54
N ASP A 70 -1.01 -0.81 -10.12
CA ASP A 70 -0.43 -1.33 -8.88
C ASP A 70 -1.03 -0.67 -7.63
N PHE A 71 -1.78 0.42 -7.81
CA PHE A 71 -2.48 1.16 -6.76
C PHE A 71 -3.99 0.89 -6.74
N ASP A 72 -4.50 0.10 -7.70
CA ASP A 72 -5.88 -0.36 -7.69
C ASP A 72 -6.06 -1.49 -6.67
N PHE A 73 -7.19 -1.48 -5.95
CA PHE A 73 -7.51 -2.56 -5.03
C PHE A 73 -7.83 -3.82 -5.84
N ASP A 74 -6.94 -4.80 -5.80
CA ASP A 74 -7.15 -6.12 -6.37
C ASP A 74 -8.24 -6.81 -5.51
N PRO A 75 -9.51 -6.90 -5.97
CA PRO A 75 -10.52 -7.58 -5.19
C PRO A 75 -10.06 -9.03 -4.98
N PRO A 76 -10.37 -9.66 -3.84
CA PRO A 76 -10.07 -11.07 -3.68
C PRO A 76 -10.64 -11.80 -4.89
N ALA A 77 -9.84 -12.66 -5.53
CA ALA A 77 -10.30 -13.49 -6.64
C ALA A 77 -11.61 -14.13 -6.19
N VAL A 78 -12.72 -13.66 -6.76
CA VAL A 78 -14.02 -14.28 -6.53
C VAL A 78 -13.85 -15.64 -7.17
N ARG A 79 -13.72 -16.69 -6.35
CA ARG A 79 -14.00 -18.03 -6.84
C ARG A 79 -15.48 -17.95 -7.21
N GLU A 80 -15.77 -17.87 -8.51
CA GLU A 80 -17.08 -18.19 -9.02
C GLU A 80 -17.42 -19.59 -8.51
N GLU A 81 -18.15 -19.67 -7.40
CA GLU A 81 -18.93 -20.86 -7.10
C GLU A 81 -20.05 -20.87 -8.13
N ALA A 82 -19.81 -21.60 -9.21
CA ALA A 82 -20.87 -22.07 -10.08
C ALA A 82 -21.78 -23.00 -9.25
N ALA A 83 -22.97 -22.52 -8.91
CA ALA A 83 -24.07 -23.31 -8.37
C ALA A 83 -25.40 -22.82 -8.96
#